data_AF-A0A158QE91-F1
#
_entry.id   AF-A0A158QE91-F1
#
_cell.length_a   1.000
_cell.length_b   1.000
_cell.length_c   1.000
_cell.angle_alpha   90.00
_cell.angle_beta   90.00
_cell.angle_gamma   90.00
#
_symmetry.space_group_name_H-M   'P 1'
#
loop_
_entity.id
_entity.type
_entity.pdbx_description
1 polymer ?
#
loop_
_entity_poly.entity_id
_entity_poly.type
_entity_poly.pdbx_seq_one_letter_code
_entity_poly.pdbx_strand_id
1 'polypeptide(L)'
;MTGRVVAMTPKTVGNVKTIQVVRDKSPDPSHVYHKGAGVHSGIIINKEDPNAKDDSGTQEMQLEFTCLMYNNRTEEGHAENRRLKFWFIEGTDHNSKLSDSYDFFKDLVNQETFPKDYVGFIKRMMKLLQSDSYPNLRRVDLDIVPLEPCAQDAFVPETDQRPLELVVREGLLRTLEDAYPNVLSMDDLIRLTNLDDKVLLMKQLKELEDTNFIQPVSIENGPEKKIGFRRKLNVLHKVEVIAGADKLKSLSDEQKPTVAIITNLLCEKLAVDALIERKTTYIRYKTEGDSNVYTIGYIGSVKVISVKLPMVGWELQAKISSGSITTRLLGTFQSIQHVILSGVGGGVPHVYEFEKHSRLGDIVVSAPGVASSPGKPQPWYIFCEKVDEVMNGHQENGGDLRFTSKKFSPKDSVLLKCAQALIETGSSSWHPIINEGLQNLKDHEFDYERPPAESDKLKIQIGEEMVVDVKHPEPLSGEIPVPPLVRLGCIGSGHSVTQSPSLREVYALNQDLLAYDAEFDQVLESLIGNAIDSFLIVRGIADYAEGRQGTEPGSAGTLWQPYSALSAAAFTRALVLKLQSM
;
A
#
# COMPACT_ATOMS: atom_id res chain seq x y z
N MET A 1 -41.05 8.57 -23.76
CA MET A 1 -39.71 8.08 -23.38
C MET A 1 -38.89 7.93 -24.66
N THR A 2 -38.15 8.95 -25.05
CA THR A 2 -37.12 8.82 -26.10
C THR A 2 -35.99 7.97 -25.51
N GLY A 3 -36.07 6.66 -25.70
CA GLY A 3 -35.07 5.71 -25.18
C GLY A 3 -33.69 6.08 -25.72
N ARG A 4 -32.69 6.15 -24.83
CA ARG A 4 -31.30 6.37 -25.22
C ARG A 4 -30.91 5.25 -26.18
N VAL A 5 -30.44 5.62 -27.36
CA VAL A 5 -29.97 4.68 -28.37
C VAL A 5 -28.48 4.46 -28.15
N VAL A 6 -28.06 3.20 -28.18
CA VAL A 6 -26.67 2.78 -28.06
C VAL A 6 -26.31 1.93 -29.27
N ALA A 7 -25.19 2.24 -29.91
CA ALA A 7 -24.67 1.52 -31.05
C ALA A 7 -23.40 0.77 -30.65
N MET A 8 -23.34 -0.52 -30.98
CA MET A 8 -22.16 -1.36 -30.85
C MET A 8 -21.54 -1.62 -32.21
N THR A 9 -20.23 -1.42 -32.32
CA THR A 9 -19.44 -1.65 -33.53
C THR A 9 -18.26 -2.55 -33.19
N PRO A 10 -18.18 -3.78 -33.72
CA PRO A 10 -17.01 -4.63 -33.57
C PRO A 10 -15.90 -4.17 -34.52
N LYS A 11 -14.65 -4.30 -34.08
CA LYS A 11 -13.43 -4.05 -34.84
C LYS A 11 -12.37 -5.10 -34.49
N THR A 12 -11.57 -5.50 -35.47
CA THR A 12 -10.46 -6.43 -35.26
C THR A 12 -9.16 -5.81 -35.77
N VAL A 13 -8.15 -5.68 -34.89
CA VAL A 13 -6.82 -5.17 -35.24
C VAL A 13 -5.77 -6.18 -34.74
N GLY A 14 -5.14 -6.90 -35.66
CA GLY A 14 -4.24 -8.00 -35.31
C GLY A 14 -4.96 -9.09 -34.51
N ASN A 15 -4.46 -9.40 -33.31
CA ASN A 15 -5.07 -10.37 -32.39
C ASN A 15 -6.05 -9.73 -31.39
N VAL A 16 -6.23 -8.41 -31.43
CA VAL A 16 -7.12 -7.69 -30.52
C VAL A 16 -8.48 -7.52 -31.15
N LYS A 17 -9.53 -7.92 -30.42
CA LYS A 17 -10.92 -7.63 -30.79
C LYS A 17 -11.43 -6.49 -29.94
N THR A 18 -11.84 -5.40 -30.58
CA THR A 18 -12.41 -4.23 -29.92
C THR A 18 -13.92 -4.19 -30.16
N ILE A 19 -14.69 -4.06 -29.08
CA ILE A 19 -16.12 -3.83 -29.12
C ILE A 19 -16.36 -2.39 -28.68
N GLN A 20 -16.58 -1.50 -29.65
CA GLN A 20 -16.89 -0.10 -29.39
C GLN A 20 -18.38 0.05 -29.10
N VAL A 21 -18.75 0.72 -28.01
CA VAL A 21 -20.14 0.98 -27.66
C VAL A 21 -20.36 2.46 -27.39
N VAL A 22 -21.21 3.11 -28.18
CA VAL A 22 -21.40 4.57 -28.18
C VAL A 22 -22.86 4.92 -27.94
N ARG A 23 -23.13 5.97 -27.16
CA ARG A 23 -24.44 6.63 -27.14
C ARG A 23 -24.63 7.42 -28.42
N ASP A 24 -25.30 6.82 -29.38
CA ASP A 24 -25.53 7.40 -30.70
C ASP A 24 -27.01 7.72 -30.88
N LYS A 25 -27.34 9.01 -30.93
CA LYS A 25 -28.71 9.48 -31.12
C LYS A 25 -29.15 9.46 -32.59
N SER A 26 -28.21 9.33 -33.53
CA SER A 26 -28.44 9.43 -34.98
C SER A 26 -27.54 8.46 -35.75
N PRO A 27 -27.74 7.15 -35.59
CA PRO A 27 -26.93 6.12 -36.24
C PRO A 27 -27.10 6.17 -37.77
N ASP A 28 -25.99 6.08 -38.49
CA ASP A 28 -26.00 5.97 -39.96
C ASP A 28 -26.70 4.66 -40.38
N PRO A 29 -27.86 4.70 -41.06
CA PRO A 29 -28.60 3.51 -41.45
C PRO A 29 -27.80 2.54 -42.34
N SER A 30 -26.79 3.02 -43.07
CA SER A 30 -25.99 2.20 -43.99
C SER A 30 -25.07 1.21 -43.26
N HIS A 31 -24.64 1.58 -42.04
CA HIS A 31 -23.76 0.78 -41.20
C HIS A 31 -24.52 -0.18 -40.27
N VAL A 32 -25.83 -0.01 -40.12
CA VAL A 32 -26.62 -0.87 -39.23
C VAL A 32 -26.74 -2.29 -39.78
N TYR A 33 -26.30 -3.27 -39.00
CA TYR A 33 -26.50 -4.70 -39.25
C TYR A 33 -27.80 -5.20 -38.61
N HIS A 34 -28.08 -4.78 -37.37
CA HIS A 34 -29.24 -5.23 -36.61
C HIS A 34 -29.77 -4.15 -35.65
N LYS A 35 -31.09 -4.13 -35.45
CA LYS A 35 -31.78 -3.29 -34.45
C LYS A 35 -32.51 -4.17 -33.46
N GLY A 36 -32.21 -4.02 -32.17
CA GLY A 36 -32.88 -4.74 -31.10
C GLY A 36 -34.35 -4.36 -30.97
N ALA A 37 -35.19 -5.34 -30.58
CA ALA A 37 -36.62 -5.16 -30.35
C ALA A 37 -37.01 -5.57 -28.92
N GLY A 38 -38.23 -5.21 -28.50
CA GLY A 38 -38.75 -5.53 -27.16
C GLY A 38 -37.85 -4.97 -26.05
N VAL A 39 -37.39 -5.84 -25.15
CA VAL A 39 -36.47 -5.48 -24.05
C VAL A 39 -35.12 -4.95 -24.55
N HIS A 40 -34.75 -5.16 -25.81
CA HIS A 40 -33.52 -4.65 -26.43
C HIS A 40 -33.75 -3.43 -27.34
N SER A 41 -34.94 -2.83 -27.29
CA SER A 41 -35.22 -1.60 -28.02
C SER A 41 -34.19 -0.51 -27.71
N GLY A 42 -33.72 0.19 -28.74
CA GLY A 42 -32.67 1.20 -28.65
C GLY A 42 -31.24 0.66 -28.70
N ILE A 43 -31.01 -0.65 -28.78
CA ILE A 43 -29.68 -1.22 -29.05
C ILE A 43 -29.52 -1.45 -30.55
N ILE A 44 -28.40 -0.99 -31.09
CA ILE A 44 -28.03 -1.10 -32.50
C ILE A 44 -26.71 -1.83 -32.61
N ILE A 45 -26.62 -2.75 -33.56
CA ILE A 45 -25.39 -3.45 -33.91
C ILE A 45 -25.00 -3.01 -35.31
N ASN A 46 -23.82 -2.41 -35.44
CA ASN A 46 -23.25 -2.00 -36.71
C ASN A 46 -22.42 -3.12 -37.32
N LYS A 47 -22.20 -3.05 -38.63
CA LYS A 47 -21.25 -3.88 -39.35
C LYS A 47 -19.83 -3.49 -38.93
N GLU A 48 -18.92 -4.46 -38.93
CA GLU A 48 -17.48 -4.17 -38.89
C GLU A 48 -17.10 -3.44 -40.18
N ASP A 49 -16.43 -2.28 -40.03
CA ASP A 49 -15.83 -1.56 -41.15
C ASP A 49 -14.30 -1.65 -41.02
N PRO A 50 -13.64 -2.50 -41.82
CA PRO A 50 -12.18 -2.67 -41.77
C PRO A 50 -11.41 -1.43 -42.24
N ASN A 51 -12.08 -0.46 -42.88
CA ASN A 51 -11.49 0.80 -43.35
C ASN A 51 -11.84 2.00 -42.48
N ALA A 52 -12.63 1.81 -41.40
CA ALA A 52 -12.97 2.90 -40.49
C ALA A 52 -11.70 3.43 -39.83
N LYS A 53 -11.37 4.70 -40.07
CA LYS A 53 -10.31 5.39 -39.34
C LYS A 53 -10.62 5.28 -37.85
N ASP A 54 -9.59 4.96 -37.07
CA ASP A 54 -9.75 4.92 -35.62
C ASP A 54 -10.17 6.31 -35.16
N ASP A 55 -11.33 6.40 -34.51
CA ASP A 55 -11.84 7.68 -34.01
C ASP A 55 -10.95 8.08 -32.84
N SER A 56 -9.96 8.91 -33.18
CA SER A 56 -8.72 9.20 -32.44
C SER A 56 -8.93 10.11 -31.23
N GLY A 57 -10.07 10.04 -30.57
CA GLY A 57 -10.23 10.65 -29.27
C GLY A 57 -9.38 9.88 -28.28
N THR A 58 -8.37 10.52 -27.66
CA THR A 58 -7.63 9.93 -26.55
C THR A 58 -8.62 9.47 -25.48
N GLN A 59 -8.56 8.19 -25.11
CA GLN A 59 -9.37 7.66 -24.00
C GLN A 59 -9.08 8.46 -22.72
N GLU A 60 -10.11 8.73 -21.94
CA GLU A 60 -9.97 9.57 -20.74
C GLU A 60 -9.70 8.73 -19.48
N MET A 61 -10.23 7.51 -19.43
CA MET A 61 -9.95 6.52 -18.38
C MET A 61 -9.77 5.14 -19.03
N GLN A 62 -8.89 4.32 -18.45
CA GLN A 62 -8.67 2.94 -18.90
C GLN A 62 -8.46 2.02 -17.70
N LEU A 63 -9.12 0.86 -17.72
CA LEU A 63 -8.92 -0.22 -16.74
C LEU A 63 -8.81 -1.55 -17.47
N GLU A 64 -7.88 -2.40 -17.04
CA GLU A 64 -7.66 -3.72 -17.62
C GLU A 64 -7.68 -4.78 -16.52
N PHE A 65 -8.33 -5.92 -16.80
CA PHE A 65 -8.47 -7.03 -15.87
C PHE A 65 -8.41 -8.36 -16.60
N THR A 66 -7.98 -9.41 -15.90
CA THR A 66 -7.87 -10.75 -16.50
C THR A 66 -9.16 -11.55 -16.32
N CYS A 67 -9.62 -12.21 -17.38
CA CYS A 67 -10.70 -13.20 -17.34
C CYS A 67 -10.15 -14.60 -17.60
N LEU A 68 -10.51 -15.54 -16.73
CA LEU A 68 -10.27 -16.97 -16.94
C LEU A 68 -11.51 -17.57 -17.62
N MET A 69 -11.31 -18.09 -18.81
CA MET A 69 -12.36 -18.62 -19.67
C MET A 69 -12.22 -20.13 -19.76
N TYR A 70 -13.28 -20.86 -19.45
CA TYR A 70 -13.33 -22.31 -19.57
C TYR A 70 -14.28 -22.72 -20.68
N ASN A 71 -13.78 -23.47 -21.67
CA ASN A 71 -14.59 -23.98 -22.75
C ASN A 71 -15.17 -25.34 -22.38
N ASN A 72 -16.45 -25.37 -21.99
CA ASN A 72 -17.17 -26.60 -21.66
C ASN A 72 -17.20 -27.65 -22.78
N ARG A 73 -16.90 -27.29 -24.04
CA ARG A 73 -16.90 -28.23 -25.18
C ARG A 73 -15.54 -28.87 -25.43
N THR A 74 -14.45 -28.14 -25.21
CA THR A 74 -13.09 -28.63 -25.44
C THR A 74 -12.38 -29.00 -24.14
N GLU A 75 -12.97 -28.67 -22.99
CA GLU A 75 -12.37 -28.81 -21.65
C GLU A 75 -11.06 -28.01 -21.48
N GLU A 76 -10.81 -27.05 -22.37
CA GLU A 76 -9.64 -26.18 -22.34
C GLU A 76 -9.97 -24.87 -21.61
N GLY A 77 -9.08 -24.49 -20.71
CA GLY A 77 -9.02 -23.15 -20.14
C GLY A 77 -8.12 -22.24 -20.99
N HIS A 78 -8.48 -20.98 -21.10
CA HIS A 78 -7.56 -19.93 -21.56
C HIS A 78 -7.79 -18.67 -20.74
N ALA A 79 -6.77 -17.80 -20.68
CA ALA A 79 -6.90 -16.50 -20.06
C ALA A 79 -6.89 -15.40 -21.15
N GLU A 80 -7.58 -14.31 -20.87
CA GLU A 80 -7.57 -13.11 -21.70
C GLU A 80 -7.60 -11.86 -20.84
N ASN A 81 -6.97 -10.78 -21.31
CA ASN A 81 -7.14 -9.47 -20.71
C ASN A 81 -8.31 -8.75 -21.38
N ARG A 82 -9.16 -8.16 -20.56
CA ARG A 82 -10.24 -7.26 -20.97
C ARG A 82 -9.87 -5.86 -20.57
N ARG A 83 -9.69 -4.99 -21.56
CA ARG A 83 -9.34 -3.58 -21.36
C ARG A 83 -10.55 -2.71 -21.70
N LEU A 84 -11.10 -2.08 -20.68
CA LEU A 84 -12.17 -1.10 -20.78
C LEU A 84 -11.57 0.30 -20.94
N LYS A 85 -12.04 1.02 -21.95
CA LYS A 85 -11.67 2.42 -22.21
C LYS A 85 -12.93 3.28 -22.17
N PHE A 86 -12.87 4.42 -21.50
CA PHE A 86 -14.02 5.28 -21.24
C PHE A 86 -13.83 6.67 -21.83
N TRP A 87 -14.94 7.20 -22.37
CA TRP A 87 -15.05 8.59 -22.82
C TRP A 87 -16.30 9.22 -22.25
N PHE A 88 -16.18 10.48 -21.86
CA PHE A 88 -17.19 11.25 -21.18
C PHE A 88 -17.71 12.39 -22.05
N ILE A 89 -18.85 12.94 -21.66
CA ILE A 89 -19.39 14.18 -22.23
C ILE A 89 -18.40 15.31 -21.90
N GLU A 90 -18.23 16.23 -22.85
CA GLU A 90 -17.36 17.40 -22.67
C GLU A 90 -17.81 18.21 -21.44
N GLY A 91 -16.84 18.59 -20.59
CA GLY A 91 -17.11 19.35 -19.36
C GLY A 91 -17.39 18.50 -18.11
N THR A 92 -17.46 17.17 -18.19
CA THR A 92 -17.47 16.30 -17.00
C THR A 92 -16.18 16.52 -16.20
N ASP A 93 -16.30 16.73 -14.89
CA ASP A 93 -15.16 16.90 -14.00
C ASP A 93 -14.45 15.57 -13.70
N HIS A 94 -13.19 15.64 -13.28
CA HIS A 94 -12.34 14.46 -13.07
C HIS A 94 -12.90 13.47 -12.04
N ASN A 95 -13.47 13.96 -10.93
CA ASN A 95 -14.00 13.08 -9.88
C ASN A 95 -15.24 12.32 -10.36
N SER A 96 -16.12 13.00 -11.11
CA SER A 96 -17.24 12.34 -11.77
C SER A 96 -16.76 11.28 -12.77
N LYS A 97 -15.68 11.53 -13.53
CA LYS A 97 -15.11 10.52 -14.44
C LYS A 97 -14.61 9.28 -13.71
N LEU A 98 -13.88 9.48 -12.60
CA LEU A 98 -13.39 8.38 -11.75
C LEU A 98 -14.55 7.56 -11.18
N SER A 99 -15.53 8.23 -10.54
CA SER A 99 -16.70 7.55 -9.96
C SER A 99 -17.49 6.80 -11.02
N ASP A 100 -17.88 7.47 -12.11
CA ASP A 100 -18.73 6.86 -13.15
C ASP A 100 -18.05 5.68 -13.85
N SER A 101 -16.75 5.76 -14.17
CA SER A 101 -16.04 4.63 -14.80
C SER A 101 -15.88 3.46 -13.84
N TYR A 102 -15.61 3.74 -12.57
CA TYR A 102 -15.42 2.72 -11.56
C TYR A 102 -16.71 2.03 -11.15
N ASP A 103 -17.79 2.79 -10.93
CA ASP A 103 -19.12 2.26 -10.65
C ASP A 103 -19.64 1.49 -11.86
N PHE A 104 -19.41 1.97 -13.09
CA PHE A 104 -19.73 1.22 -14.30
C PHE A 104 -19.00 -0.12 -14.37
N PHE A 105 -17.70 -0.13 -14.02
CA PHE A 105 -16.92 -1.37 -13.97
C PHE A 105 -17.47 -2.33 -12.91
N LYS A 106 -17.68 -1.87 -11.67
CA LYS A 106 -18.27 -2.67 -10.58
C LYS A 106 -19.61 -3.26 -10.98
N ASP A 107 -20.49 -2.46 -11.58
CA ASP A 107 -21.78 -2.92 -12.08
C ASP A 107 -21.65 -3.86 -13.27
N LEU A 108 -20.62 -3.75 -14.10
CA LEU A 108 -20.41 -4.67 -15.23
C LEU A 108 -19.95 -6.06 -14.76
N VAL A 109 -19.10 -6.10 -13.73
CA VAL A 109 -18.49 -7.36 -13.24
C VAL A 109 -19.13 -7.91 -11.97
N ASN A 110 -20.20 -7.31 -11.46
CA ASN A 110 -20.93 -7.80 -10.28
C ASN A 110 -21.29 -9.30 -10.38
N GLN A 111 -20.92 -10.07 -9.34
CA GLN A 111 -21.05 -11.54 -9.26
C GLN A 111 -22.46 -12.09 -9.44
N GLU A 112 -23.47 -11.49 -8.80
CA GLU A 112 -24.86 -12.00 -8.85
C GLU A 112 -25.40 -12.07 -10.27
N THR A 113 -24.81 -11.25 -11.13
CA THR A 113 -25.25 -10.98 -12.50
C THR A 113 -24.11 -11.20 -13.50
N PHE A 114 -22.97 -11.75 -13.07
CA PHE A 114 -21.76 -11.81 -13.89
C PHE A 114 -21.99 -12.64 -15.15
N PRO A 115 -21.79 -12.07 -16.35
CA PRO A 115 -22.06 -12.80 -17.57
C PRO A 115 -21.07 -13.94 -17.80
N LYS A 116 -21.61 -15.15 -18.02
CA LYS A 116 -20.81 -16.38 -18.19
C LYS A 116 -20.24 -16.56 -19.60
N ASP A 117 -20.56 -15.68 -20.53
CA ASP A 117 -20.10 -15.71 -21.92
C ASP A 117 -19.81 -14.30 -22.47
N TYR A 118 -19.09 -14.23 -23.58
CA TYR A 118 -18.76 -12.98 -24.26
C TYR A 118 -20.00 -12.17 -24.63
N VAL A 119 -21.04 -12.85 -25.13
CA VAL A 119 -22.25 -12.19 -25.61
C VAL A 119 -23.01 -11.54 -24.47
N GLY A 120 -23.15 -12.23 -23.34
CA GLY A 120 -23.75 -11.70 -22.13
C GLY A 120 -22.96 -10.51 -21.59
N PHE A 121 -21.62 -10.59 -21.61
CA PHE A 121 -20.75 -9.50 -21.17
C PHE A 121 -20.96 -8.24 -21.99
N ILE A 122 -20.91 -8.37 -23.31
CA ILE A 122 -21.14 -7.25 -24.25
C ILE A 122 -22.57 -6.72 -24.14
N LYS A 123 -23.57 -7.60 -24.00
CA LYS A 123 -24.98 -7.19 -23.80
C LYS A 123 -25.16 -6.38 -22.53
N ARG A 124 -24.52 -6.79 -21.44
CA ARG A 124 -24.56 -6.07 -20.17
C ARG A 124 -23.92 -4.70 -20.30
N MET A 125 -22.72 -4.63 -20.88
CA MET A 125 -22.03 -3.36 -21.14
C MET A 125 -22.91 -2.39 -21.96
N MET A 126 -23.55 -2.86 -23.03
CA MET A 126 -24.49 -2.05 -23.82
C MET A 126 -25.69 -1.59 -22.98
N LYS A 127 -26.22 -2.45 -22.11
CA LYS A 127 -27.37 -2.13 -21.26
C LYS A 127 -27.05 -1.12 -20.16
N LEU A 128 -25.87 -1.23 -19.55
CA LEU A 128 -25.39 -0.25 -18.57
C LEU A 128 -25.17 1.10 -19.25
N LEU A 129 -24.55 1.15 -20.44
CA LEU A 129 -24.39 2.41 -21.15
C LEU A 129 -25.73 2.98 -21.63
N GLN A 130 -26.71 2.13 -21.96
CA GLN A 130 -28.06 2.55 -22.33
C GLN A 130 -28.85 3.13 -21.14
N SER A 131 -28.53 2.72 -19.91
CA SER A 131 -29.28 3.14 -18.72
C SER A 131 -29.09 4.63 -18.40
N ASP A 132 -29.94 5.12 -17.50
CA ASP A 132 -29.82 6.47 -16.95
C ASP A 132 -28.78 6.58 -15.83
N SER A 133 -28.21 5.46 -15.36
CA SER A 133 -27.27 5.40 -14.22
C SER A 133 -25.98 6.17 -14.46
N TYR A 134 -25.49 6.22 -15.71
CA TYR A 134 -24.20 6.83 -16.05
C TYR A 134 -24.35 7.94 -17.10
N PRO A 135 -25.00 9.06 -16.78
CA PRO A 135 -25.35 10.07 -17.78
C PRO A 135 -24.11 10.73 -18.43
N ASN A 136 -22.96 10.78 -17.76
CA ASN A 136 -21.76 11.41 -18.30
C ASN A 136 -20.98 10.51 -19.27
N LEU A 137 -21.16 9.18 -19.22
CA LEU A 137 -20.50 8.27 -20.15
C LEU A 137 -21.11 8.38 -21.55
N ARG A 138 -20.28 8.67 -22.56
CA ARG A 138 -20.72 8.73 -23.97
C ARG A 138 -20.26 7.53 -24.79
N ARG A 139 -19.14 6.90 -24.44
CA ARG A 139 -18.58 5.74 -25.14
C ARG A 139 -17.79 4.87 -24.17
N VAL A 140 -17.91 3.56 -24.36
CA VAL A 140 -17.11 2.53 -23.69
C VAL A 140 -16.62 1.57 -24.75
N ASP A 141 -15.31 1.37 -24.81
CA ASP A 141 -14.72 0.35 -25.68
C ASP A 141 -14.18 -0.79 -24.82
N LEU A 142 -14.38 -2.02 -25.29
CA LEU A 142 -13.81 -3.23 -24.71
C LEU A 142 -12.82 -3.84 -25.70
N ASP A 143 -11.54 -3.82 -25.37
CA ASP A 143 -10.56 -4.67 -26.06
C ASP A 143 -10.48 -6.03 -25.36
N ILE A 144 -10.48 -7.08 -26.18
CA ILE A 144 -10.26 -8.46 -25.76
C ILE A 144 -8.90 -8.88 -26.31
N VAL A 145 -7.96 -9.14 -25.40
CA VAL A 145 -6.56 -9.44 -25.71
C VAL A 145 -6.23 -10.85 -25.19
N PRO A 146 -6.04 -11.84 -26.07
CA PRO A 146 -5.64 -13.19 -25.66
C PRO A 146 -4.30 -13.18 -24.92
N LEU A 147 -4.16 -13.97 -23.85
CA LEU A 147 -2.89 -14.13 -23.14
C LEU A 147 -2.06 -15.28 -23.72
N GLU A 148 -0.76 -15.05 -23.84
CA GLU A 148 0.22 -16.08 -24.16
C GLU A 148 0.21 -17.21 -23.11
N PRO A 149 0.46 -18.48 -23.49
CA PRO A 149 0.37 -19.63 -22.59
C PRO A 149 1.15 -19.50 -21.28
N CYS A 150 2.36 -18.94 -21.32
CA CYS A 150 3.19 -18.75 -20.12
C CYS A 150 2.59 -17.80 -19.08
N ALA A 151 1.76 -16.84 -19.51
CA ALA A 151 1.06 -15.94 -18.61
C ALA A 151 -0.16 -16.60 -17.95
N GLN A 152 -0.64 -17.74 -18.48
CA GLN A 152 -1.81 -18.43 -17.97
C GLN A 152 -1.51 -19.20 -16.66
N ASP A 153 -0.27 -19.66 -16.50
CA ASP A 153 0.18 -20.41 -15.30
C ASP A 153 0.19 -19.55 -14.02
N ALA A 154 0.25 -18.21 -14.14
CA ALA A 154 0.28 -17.28 -13.01
C ALA A 154 -1.08 -17.07 -12.30
N PHE A 155 -2.16 -17.67 -12.82
CA PHE A 155 -3.53 -17.46 -12.35
C PHE A 155 -4.13 -18.65 -11.56
N VAL A 156 -3.30 -19.63 -11.17
CA VAL A 156 -3.71 -20.67 -10.21
C VAL A 156 -3.87 -20.00 -8.84
N PRO A 157 -5.03 -20.11 -8.16
CA PRO A 157 -5.20 -19.57 -6.82
C PRO A 157 -4.16 -20.18 -5.87
N GLU A 158 -3.30 -19.34 -5.30
CA GLU A 158 -2.34 -19.76 -4.28
C GLU A 158 -3.11 -20.20 -3.03
N THR A 159 -3.35 -21.50 -2.92
CA THR A 159 -3.70 -22.11 -1.63
C THR A 159 -2.39 -22.40 -0.94
N ASP A 160 -2.18 -21.86 0.26
CA ASP A 160 -1.00 -22.21 1.04
C ASP A 160 -1.12 -23.68 1.46
N GLN A 161 -0.41 -24.56 0.74
CA GLN A 161 -0.36 -25.99 1.02
C GLN A 161 0.77 -26.36 1.99
N ARG A 162 1.45 -25.37 2.58
CA ARG A 162 2.54 -25.62 3.52
C ARG A 162 2.00 -26.25 4.82
N PRO A 163 2.81 -27.07 5.52
CA PRO A 163 2.42 -27.67 6.78
C PRO A 163 2.01 -26.61 7.81
N LEU A 164 0.94 -26.89 8.58
CA LEU A 164 0.41 -25.99 9.61
C LEU A 164 1.50 -25.57 10.61
N GLU A 165 2.39 -26.49 10.99
CA GLU A 165 3.49 -26.21 11.90
C GLU A 165 4.43 -25.11 11.37
N LEU A 166 4.73 -25.13 10.07
CA LEU A 166 5.59 -24.12 9.43
C LEU A 166 4.92 -22.75 9.46
N VAL A 167 3.64 -22.72 9.08
CA VAL A 167 2.82 -21.50 9.05
C VAL A 167 2.71 -20.87 10.46
N VAL A 168 2.47 -21.69 11.48
CA VAL A 168 2.43 -21.24 12.88
C VAL A 168 3.81 -20.75 13.36
N ARG A 169 4.89 -21.43 12.97
CA ARG A 169 6.26 -21.04 13.35
C ARG A 169 6.66 -19.68 12.76
N GLU A 170 6.35 -19.45 11.48
CA GLU A 170 6.56 -18.16 10.82
C GLU A 170 5.74 -17.05 11.47
N GLY A 171 4.45 -17.33 11.76
CA GLY A 171 3.58 -16.40 12.50
C GLY A 171 4.13 -16.03 13.87
N LEU A 172 4.59 -17.02 14.65
CA LEU A 172 5.21 -16.81 15.96
C LEU A 172 6.48 -15.97 15.89
N LEU A 173 7.38 -16.28 14.94
CA LEU A 173 8.60 -15.52 14.75
C LEU A 173 8.25 -14.06 14.47
N ARG A 174 7.32 -13.81 13.55
CA ARG A 174 6.87 -12.47 13.21
C ARG A 174 6.27 -11.73 14.41
N THR A 175 5.41 -12.36 15.20
CA THR A 175 4.85 -11.72 16.41
C THR A 175 5.95 -11.29 17.38
N LEU A 176 7.00 -12.09 17.51
CA LEU A 176 8.17 -11.76 18.35
C LEU A 176 9.06 -10.66 17.74
N GLU A 177 9.11 -10.55 16.41
CA GLU A 177 9.80 -9.49 15.68
C GLU A 177 9.07 -8.15 15.78
N ASP A 178 7.75 -8.18 15.65
CA ASP A 178 6.89 -7.01 15.82
C ASP A 178 7.04 -6.47 17.24
N ALA A 179 7.01 -7.34 18.25
CA ALA A 179 7.21 -6.93 19.65
C ALA A 179 8.66 -6.56 20.00
N TYR A 180 9.66 -6.87 19.17
CA TYR A 180 11.07 -6.60 19.51
C TYR A 180 11.29 -5.11 19.84
N PRO A 181 11.97 -4.78 20.96
CA PRO A 181 12.77 -5.63 21.84
C PRO A 181 12.05 -6.12 23.11
N ASN A 182 10.72 -6.03 23.18
CA ASN A 182 9.95 -6.48 24.33
C ASN A 182 9.89 -8.02 24.42
N VAL A 183 9.61 -8.51 25.62
CA VAL A 183 9.40 -9.93 25.90
C VAL A 183 7.90 -10.19 25.85
N LEU A 184 7.48 -11.25 25.17
CA LEU A 184 6.08 -11.70 25.15
C LEU A 184 5.90 -12.91 26.06
N SER A 185 4.87 -12.89 26.88
CA SER A 185 4.44 -14.06 27.64
C SER A 185 3.70 -15.06 26.75
N MET A 186 3.49 -16.29 27.25
CA MET A 186 2.66 -17.27 26.54
C MET A 186 1.23 -16.76 26.32
N ASP A 187 0.67 -16.02 27.30
CA ASP A 187 -0.67 -15.46 27.19
C ASP A 187 -0.72 -14.33 26.14
N ASP A 188 0.34 -13.54 26.01
CA ASP A 188 0.45 -12.54 24.95
C ASP A 188 0.54 -13.18 23.56
N LEU A 189 1.35 -14.24 23.43
CA LEU A 189 1.49 -14.97 22.17
C LEU A 189 0.16 -15.59 21.72
N ILE A 190 -0.60 -16.21 22.63
CA ILE A 190 -1.94 -16.75 22.33
C ILE A 190 -2.86 -15.63 21.85
N ARG A 191 -2.89 -14.50 22.58
CA ARG A 191 -3.74 -13.35 22.25
C ARG A 191 -3.39 -12.74 20.89
N LEU A 192 -2.10 -12.57 20.60
CA LEU A 192 -1.61 -11.88 19.39
C LEU A 192 -1.63 -12.77 18.15
N THR A 193 -1.43 -14.09 18.31
CA THR A 193 -1.50 -15.05 17.19
C THR A 193 -2.91 -15.61 16.97
N ASN A 194 -3.82 -15.41 17.92
CA ASN A 194 -5.15 -16.02 17.95
C ASN A 194 -5.12 -17.56 17.84
N LEU A 195 -4.10 -18.18 18.46
CA LEU A 195 -3.89 -19.63 18.47
C LEU A 195 -3.96 -20.16 19.90
N ASP A 196 -5.01 -20.93 20.20
CA ASP A 196 -5.22 -21.50 21.55
C ASP A 196 -4.47 -22.83 21.79
N ASP A 197 -3.86 -23.43 20.77
CA ASP A 197 -3.10 -24.67 20.91
C ASP A 197 -1.72 -24.43 21.55
N LYS A 198 -1.70 -24.42 22.88
CA LYS A 198 -0.48 -24.25 23.69
C LYS A 198 0.59 -25.30 23.39
N VAL A 199 0.21 -26.53 23.02
CA VAL A 199 1.17 -27.61 22.76
C VAL A 199 1.90 -27.35 21.45
N LEU A 200 1.15 -26.99 20.40
CA LEU A 200 1.71 -26.59 19.11
C LEU A 200 2.60 -25.36 19.25
N LEU A 201 2.15 -24.32 19.94
CA LEU A 201 2.93 -23.11 20.17
C LEU A 201 4.25 -23.40 20.89
N MET A 202 4.22 -24.19 21.97
CA MET A 202 5.42 -24.57 22.71
C MET A 202 6.40 -25.38 21.85
N LYS A 203 5.90 -26.28 20.99
CA LYS A 203 6.73 -27.02 20.04
C LYS A 203 7.42 -26.09 19.06
N GLN A 204 6.69 -25.16 18.45
CA GLN A 204 7.26 -24.22 17.47
C GLN A 204 8.19 -23.19 18.11
N LEU A 205 7.91 -22.72 19.32
CA LEU A 205 8.84 -21.88 20.10
C LEU A 205 10.14 -22.61 20.40
N LYS A 206 10.09 -23.91 20.72
CA LYS A 206 11.29 -24.70 20.94
C LYS A 206 12.14 -24.80 19.67
N GLU A 207 11.51 -25.03 18.51
CA GLU A 207 12.20 -25.03 17.22
C GLU A 207 12.87 -23.68 16.91
N LEU A 208 12.20 -22.55 17.21
CA LEU A 208 12.77 -21.21 17.07
C LEU A 208 13.92 -20.92 18.04
N GLU A 209 13.87 -21.49 19.26
CA GLU A 209 14.95 -21.40 20.24
C GLU A 209 16.17 -22.20 19.76
N ASP A 210 15.95 -23.44 19.29
CA ASP A 210 17.00 -24.35 18.83
C ASP A 210 17.71 -23.81 17.56
N THR A 211 16.97 -23.08 16.71
CA THR A 211 17.51 -22.33 15.56
C THR A 211 18.08 -20.96 15.93
N ASN A 212 18.10 -20.60 17.22
CA ASN A 212 18.72 -19.40 17.78
C ASN A 212 18.07 -18.08 17.29
N PHE A 213 16.83 -18.11 16.82
CA PHE A 213 16.05 -16.91 16.49
C PHE A 213 15.43 -16.26 17.71
N ILE A 214 15.17 -17.02 18.78
CA ILE A 214 14.55 -16.47 19.99
C ILE A 214 15.35 -16.87 21.22
N GLN A 215 15.07 -16.20 22.33
CA GLN A 215 15.61 -16.57 23.63
C GLN A 215 14.53 -16.49 24.72
N PRO A 216 14.51 -17.44 25.66
CA PRO A 216 13.68 -17.34 26.85
C PRO A 216 14.21 -16.26 27.80
N VAL A 217 13.30 -15.53 28.43
CA VAL A 217 13.60 -14.46 29.40
C VAL A 217 12.66 -14.62 30.59
N SER A 218 13.20 -14.56 31.81
CA SER A 218 12.40 -14.58 33.04
C SER A 218 11.64 -13.25 33.18
N ILE A 219 10.31 -13.29 33.28
CA ILE A 219 9.47 -12.08 33.37
C ILE A 219 9.22 -11.68 34.83
N GLU A 220 9.11 -12.63 35.76
CA GLU A 220 8.84 -12.36 37.18
C GLU A 220 9.93 -12.93 38.09
N ASN A 221 10.24 -12.21 39.17
CA ASN A 221 11.09 -12.68 40.27
C ASN A 221 10.22 -13.31 41.38
N GLY A 222 9.63 -14.47 41.10
CA GLY A 222 8.80 -15.24 42.04
C GLY A 222 9.19 -16.73 42.10
N PRO A 223 8.60 -17.52 43.02
CA PRO A 223 8.88 -18.95 43.14
C PRO A 223 8.43 -19.76 41.90
N GLU A 224 7.37 -19.31 41.22
CA GLU A 224 7.00 -19.76 39.88
C GLU A 224 7.64 -18.81 38.85
N LYS A 225 8.78 -19.21 38.28
CA LYS A 225 9.43 -18.43 37.22
C LYS A 225 8.59 -18.47 35.96
N LYS A 226 7.76 -17.45 35.73
CA LYS A 226 7.13 -17.24 34.42
C LYS A 226 8.20 -16.86 33.39
N ILE A 227 8.26 -17.62 32.32
CA ILE A 227 9.17 -17.42 31.19
C ILE A 227 8.39 -16.79 30.05
N GLY A 228 8.97 -15.78 29.43
CA GLY A 228 8.55 -15.25 28.15
C GLY A 228 9.62 -15.43 27.09
N PHE A 229 9.30 -15.01 25.88
CA PHE A 229 10.15 -15.17 24.71
C PHE A 229 10.44 -13.81 24.09
N ARG A 230 11.65 -13.66 23.56
CA ARG A 230 12.06 -12.46 22.83
C ARG A 230 12.88 -12.83 21.62
N ARG A 231 12.70 -12.09 20.53
CA ARG A 231 13.55 -12.16 19.34
C ARG A 231 15.01 -11.86 19.68
N LYS A 232 15.92 -12.70 19.18
CA LYS A 232 17.37 -12.61 19.38
C LYS A 232 18.08 -12.17 18.11
N LEU A 233 18.47 -10.90 18.02
CA LEU A 233 19.21 -10.41 16.86
C LEU A 233 20.69 -10.80 16.94
N ASN A 234 21.19 -11.40 15.86
CA ASN A 234 22.62 -11.65 15.66
C ASN A 234 23.19 -10.54 14.76
N VAL A 235 23.46 -9.38 15.34
CA VAL A 235 24.05 -8.26 14.59
C VAL A 235 25.58 -8.32 14.61
N LEU A 236 26.20 -7.99 13.48
CA LEU A 236 27.66 -8.03 13.30
C LEU A 236 28.37 -6.78 13.87
N HIS A 237 27.62 -5.71 14.19
CA HIS A 237 28.17 -4.48 14.76
C HIS A 237 28.10 -4.46 16.30
N LYS A 238 28.74 -3.45 16.90
CA LYS A 238 28.83 -3.31 18.35
C LYS A 238 27.44 -3.16 18.99
N VAL A 239 27.12 -4.03 19.95
CA VAL A 239 25.92 -3.94 20.79
C VAL A 239 26.31 -3.68 22.24
N GLU A 240 25.70 -2.67 22.85
CA GLU A 240 25.85 -2.34 24.26
C GLU A 240 24.49 -2.42 24.97
N VAL A 241 24.41 -3.26 26.00
CA VAL A 241 23.25 -3.27 26.90
C VAL A 241 23.46 -2.24 28.00
N ILE A 242 22.49 -1.35 28.20
CA ILE A 242 22.57 -0.26 29.17
C ILE A 242 21.46 -0.37 30.24
N ALA A 243 21.83 -0.19 31.50
CA ALA A 243 20.90 -0.27 32.63
C ALA A 243 20.04 1.01 32.82
N GLY A 244 20.45 2.14 32.23
CA GLY A 244 19.79 3.45 32.39
C GLY A 244 20.06 4.41 31.23
N ALA A 245 19.31 5.51 31.16
CA ALA A 245 19.47 6.52 30.11
C ALA A 245 20.69 7.43 30.33
N ASP A 246 21.29 7.42 31.51
CA ASP A 246 22.31 8.40 31.90
C ASP A 246 23.57 8.31 31.03
N LYS A 247 23.94 7.09 30.61
CA LYS A 247 25.05 6.87 29.67
C LYS A 247 24.77 7.42 28.26
N LEU A 248 23.50 7.46 27.83
CA LEU A 248 23.10 8.08 26.54
C LEU A 248 23.02 9.61 26.66
N LYS A 249 22.61 10.13 27.82
CA LYS A 249 22.56 11.56 28.11
C LYS A 249 23.94 12.19 28.27
N SER A 250 24.93 11.41 28.72
CA SER A 250 26.31 11.86 28.94
C SER A 250 27.17 11.88 27.67
N LEU A 251 26.59 11.66 26.48
CA LEU A 251 27.30 11.87 25.22
C LEU A 251 27.66 13.35 25.07
N SER A 252 28.88 13.65 24.65
CA SER A 252 29.29 15.03 24.34
C SER A 252 28.39 15.63 23.24
N ASP A 253 28.25 16.96 23.18
CA ASP A 253 27.33 17.60 22.23
C ASP A 253 27.65 17.27 20.77
N GLU A 254 28.93 17.17 20.40
CA GLU A 254 29.41 16.70 19.09
C GLU A 254 29.04 15.24 18.80
N GLN A 255 28.74 14.47 19.84
CA GLN A 255 28.32 13.08 19.74
C GLN A 255 26.81 12.90 19.76
N LYS A 256 26.00 13.95 19.86
CA LYS A 256 24.55 13.81 19.86
C LYS A 256 23.99 13.81 18.43
N PRO A 257 23.01 12.94 18.13
CA PRO A 257 22.41 12.86 16.81
C PRO A 257 21.54 14.09 16.52
N THR A 258 21.53 14.55 15.26
CA THR A 258 20.68 15.66 14.80
C THR A 258 19.48 15.19 13.98
N VAL A 259 19.55 13.97 13.43
CA VAL A 259 18.47 13.33 12.70
C VAL A 259 18.04 12.04 13.41
N ALA A 260 16.74 11.89 13.67
CA ALA A 260 16.16 10.64 14.11
C ALA A 260 15.43 9.94 12.97
N ILE A 261 15.63 8.63 12.86
CA ILE A 261 14.90 7.75 11.95
C ILE A 261 14.06 6.80 12.79
N ILE A 262 12.74 6.89 12.66
CA ILE A 262 11.78 6.08 13.41
C ILE A 262 11.21 5.02 12.48
N THR A 263 11.32 3.76 12.90
CA THR A 263 10.74 2.59 12.23
C THR A 263 9.77 1.88 13.17
N ASN A 264 9.02 0.91 12.66
CA ASN A 264 8.08 0.10 13.42
C ASN A 264 8.36 -1.42 13.29
N LEU A 265 8.49 -1.94 12.06
CA LEU A 265 8.78 -3.35 11.84
C LEU A 265 10.28 -3.64 12.00
N LEU A 266 10.61 -4.90 12.30
CA LEU A 266 12.02 -5.29 12.45
C LEU A 266 12.77 -5.20 11.11
N CYS A 267 12.16 -5.62 10.00
CA CYS A 267 12.78 -5.51 8.68
C CYS A 267 13.10 -4.05 8.30
N GLU A 268 12.22 -3.10 8.63
CA GLU A 268 12.48 -1.66 8.47
C GLU A 268 13.69 -1.21 9.28
N LYS A 269 13.77 -1.65 10.54
CA LYS A 269 14.88 -1.28 11.42
C LYS A 269 16.21 -1.79 10.89
N LEU A 270 16.23 -3.03 10.41
CA LEU A 270 17.43 -3.67 9.88
C LEU A 270 17.86 -3.04 8.55
N ALA A 271 16.91 -2.75 7.65
CA ALA A 271 17.16 -2.01 6.42
C ALA A 271 17.80 -0.64 6.67
N VAL A 272 17.22 0.15 7.58
CA VAL A 272 17.79 1.45 7.98
C VAL A 272 19.18 1.26 8.59
N ASP A 273 19.32 0.34 9.54
CA ASP A 273 20.61 0.13 10.22
C ASP A 273 21.70 -0.30 9.23
N ALA A 274 21.39 -1.15 8.26
CA ALA A 274 22.33 -1.63 7.24
C ALA A 274 22.95 -0.49 6.41
N LEU A 275 22.28 0.66 6.35
CA LEU A 275 22.71 1.85 5.63
C LEU A 275 23.32 2.94 6.54
N ILE A 276 23.47 2.66 7.85
CA ILE A 276 24.17 3.53 8.80
C ILE A 276 25.62 3.05 8.97
N GLU A 277 26.55 3.99 8.81
CA GLU A 277 28.00 3.78 8.95
C GLU A 277 28.46 4.04 10.40
N ARG A 278 29.56 3.41 10.81
CA ARG A 278 30.21 3.64 12.13
C ARG A 278 29.20 3.59 13.29
N LYS A 279 28.34 2.57 13.28
CA LYS A 279 27.19 2.45 14.19
C LYS A 279 27.47 1.64 15.45
N THR A 280 26.78 1.98 16.53
CA THR A 280 26.65 1.18 17.76
C THR A 280 25.17 1.08 18.13
N THR A 281 24.72 -0.12 18.48
CA THR A 281 23.36 -0.35 18.97
C THR A 281 23.34 -0.42 20.48
N TYR A 282 22.45 0.36 21.07
CA TYR A 282 22.18 0.41 22.50
C TYR A 282 20.83 -0.22 22.77
N ILE A 283 20.82 -1.23 23.64
CA ILE A 283 19.58 -1.88 24.06
C ILE A 283 19.34 -1.59 25.53
N ARG A 284 18.18 -1.00 25.82
CA ARG A 284 17.72 -0.76 27.17
C ARG A 284 16.55 -1.69 27.46
N TYR A 285 16.83 -2.78 28.16
CA TYR A 285 15.79 -3.65 28.69
C TYR A 285 15.18 -3.03 29.94
N LYS A 286 13.86 -3.04 30.02
CA LYS A 286 13.13 -2.73 31.24
C LYS A 286 12.39 -3.97 31.73
N THR A 287 12.30 -4.08 33.06
CA THR A 287 11.47 -5.09 33.74
C THR A 287 9.99 -4.70 33.69
N GLU A 288 9.68 -3.41 33.68
CA GLU A 288 8.31 -2.87 33.57
C GLU A 288 8.24 -1.74 32.50
N GLY A 289 7.28 -1.87 31.59
CA GLY A 289 7.09 -0.98 30.43
C GLY A 289 8.07 -1.25 29.28
N ASP A 290 8.07 -0.37 28.27
CA ASP A 290 8.77 -0.65 27.01
C ASP A 290 10.29 -0.63 27.09
N SER A 291 10.88 -1.71 26.57
CA SER A 291 12.29 -1.79 26.20
C SER A 291 12.53 -1.01 24.91
N ASN A 292 13.74 -0.45 24.75
CA ASN A 292 14.06 0.39 23.59
C ASN A 292 15.36 -0.05 22.95
N VAL A 293 15.42 0.03 21.63
CA VAL A 293 16.61 -0.24 20.82
C VAL A 293 16.96 0.99 20.00
N TYR A 294 18.17 1.51 20.20
CA TYR A 294 18.69 2.67 19.48
C TYR A 294 19.94 2.26 18.71
N THR A 295 20.06 2.65 17.46
CA THR A 295 21.30 2.53 16.69
C THR A 295 21.80 3.92 16.39
N ILE A 296 22.95 4.30 16.95
CA ILE A 296 23.57 5.61 16.71
C ILE A 296 24.75 5.41 15.79
N GLY A 297 24.84 6.20 14.73
CA GLY A 297 25.94 6.15 13.77
C GLY A 297 25.92 7.37 12.86
N TYR A 298 26.40 7.20 11.63
CA TYR A 298 26.52 8.29 10.67
C TYR A 298 25.93 7.89 9.31
N ILE A 299 25.33 8.88 8.65
CA ILE A 299 25.06 8.86 7.22
C ILE A 299 25.85 10.02 6.63
N GLY A 300 26.91 9.74 5.86
CA GLY A 300 27.88 10.75 5.48
C GLY A 300 28.52 11.40 6.71
N SER A 301 28.44 12.73 6.81
CA SER A 301 28.89 13.45 8.02
C SER A 301 27.79 13.68 9.05
N VAL A 302 26.53 13.36 8.73
CA VAL A 302 25.38 13.61 9.61
C VAL A 302 25.29 12.48 10.63
N LYS A 303 25.22 12.86 11.91
CA LYS A 303 25.03 11.89 13.00
C LYS A 303 23.55 11.57 13.16
N VAL A 304 23.23 10.29 13.05
CA VAL A 304 21.84 9.81 13.04
C VAL A 304 21.58 8.84 14.20
N ILE A 305 20.32 8.78 14.63
CA ILE A 305 19.81 7.76 15.54
C ILE A 305 18.62 7.05 14.91
N SER A 306 18.68 5.73 14.81
CA SER A 306 17.57 4.89 14.36
C SER A 306 16.93 4.19 15.55
N VAL A 307 15.60 4.21 15.65
CA VAL A 307 14.81 3.56 16.70
C VAL A 307 13.67 2.76 16.08
N LYS A 308 13.42 1.56 16.62
CA LYS A 308 12.23 0.77 16.31
C LYS A 308 11.20 1.00 17.42
N LEU A 309 9.98 1.38 17.06
CA LEU A 309 8.85 1.37 17.97
C LEU A 309 8.38 -0.09 18.17
N PRO A 310 8.19 -0.56 19.41
CA PRO A 310 7.75 -1.93 19.67
C PRO A 310 6.30 -2.17 19.25
N MET A 311 5.45 -1.13 19.30
CA MET A 311 4.05 -1.22 18.93
C MET A 311 3.59 0.11 18.34
N VAL A 312 2.91 0.05 17.20
CA VAL A 312 2.21 1.17 16.56
C VAL A 312 0.89 0.63 16.00
N GLY A 313 -0.20 1.34 16.21
CA GLY A 313 -1.53 0.91 15.77
C GLY A 313 -2.66 1.48 16.63
N TRP A 314 -3.88 1.03 16.35
CA TRP A 314 -5.11 1.58 16.90
C TRP A 314 -5.34 1.29 18.39
N GLU A 315 -4.78 0.19 18.88
CA GLU A 315 -4.94 -0.26 20.27
C GLU A 315 -4.38 0.78 21.25
N LEU A 316 -5.02 0.91 22.41
CA LEU A 316 -4.60 1.85 23.43
C LEU A 316 -3.14 1.64 23.86
N GLN A 317 -2.69 0.38 23.97
CA GLN A 317 -1.32 0.05 24.33
C GLN A 317 -0.32 0.53 23.27
N ALA A 318 -0.62 0.34 21.98
CA ALA A 318 0.21 0.80 20.89
C ALA A 318 0.30 2.34 20.82
N LYS A 319 -0.82 3.03 21.03
CA LYS A 319 -0.89 4.50 21.14
C LYS A 319 -0.02 5.03 22.27
N ILE A 320 -0.13 4.45 23.47
CA ILE A 320 0.67 4.83 24.64
C ILE A 320 2.16 4.53 24.40
N SER A 321 2.48 3.35 23.86
CA SER A 321 3.86 2.91 23.62
C SER A 321 4.57 3.82 22.62
N SER A 322 4.01 3.99 21.43
CA SER A 322 4.59 4.78 20.34
C SER A 322 4.82 6.25 20.74
N GLY A 323 3.83 6.90 21.36
CA GLY A 323 3.97 8.28 21.85
C GLY A 323 4.98 8.43 22.99
N SER A 324 4.95 7.51 23.96
CA SER A 324 5.86 7.53 25.13
C SER A 324 7.33 7.34 24.72
N ILE A 325 7.62 6.42 23.81
CA ILE A 325 8.98 6.17 23.31
C ILE A 325 9.47 7.36 22.50
N THR A 326 8.63 7.91 21.63
CA THR A 326 8.97 9.11 20.84
C THR A 326 9.29 10.28 21.76
N THR A 327 8.46 10.56 22.75
CA THR A 327 8.70 11.62 23.74
C THR A 327 10.01 11.39 24.52
N ARG A 328 10.31 10.14 24.90
CA ARG A 328 11.56 9.79 25.61
C ARG A 328 12.79 9.94 24.73
N LEU A 329 12.71 9.58 23.45
CA LEU A 329 13.77 9.77 22.46
C LEU A 329 14.13 11.26 22.38
N LEU A 330 13.13 12.11 22.12
CA LEU A 330 13.32 13.56 21.96
C LEU A 330 13.78 14.23 23.27
N GLY A 331 13.26 13.79 24.42
CA GLY A 331 13.73 14.27 25.72
C GLY A 331 15.16 13.82 26.07
N THR A 332 15.62 12.67 25.55
CA THR A 332 16.99 12.18 25.77
C THR A 332 17.99 12.85 24.84
N PHE A 333 17.60 13.10 23.58
CA PHE A 333 18.44 13.67 22.54
C PHE A 333 17.85 14.99 22.04
N GLN A 334 17.96 16.03 22.87
CA GLN A 334 17.43 17.36 22.57
C GLN A 334 18.09 18.05 21.37
N SER A 335 19.19 17.50 20.84
CA SER A 335 19.86 17.96 19.61
C SER A 335 19.15 17.52 18.33
N ILE A 336 18.16 16.64 18.40
CA ILE A 336 17.40 16.20 17.23
C ILE A 336 16.63 17.40 16.66
N GLN A 337 16.88 17.70 15.39
CA GLN A 337 16.23 18.77 14.64
C GLN A 337 15.28 18.21 13.58
N HIS A 338 15.61 17.04 13.02
CA HIS A 338 14.88 16.42 11.93
C HIS A 338 14.45 15.01 12.32
N VAL A 339 13.21 14.65 12.02
CA VAL A 339 12.69 13.30 12.26
C VAL A 339 12.14 12.72 10.96
N ILE A 340 12.59 11.52 10.59
CA ILE A 340 12.13 10.80 9.41
C ILE A 340 11.45 9.51 9.89
N LEU A 341 10.17 9.34 9.56
CA LEU A 341 9.47 8.09 9.76
C LEU A 341 9.70 7.23 8.51
N SER A 342 10.60 6.26 8.59
CA SER A 342 10.96 5.39 7.45
C SER A 342 10.43 4.00 7.69
N GLY A 343 9.73 3.43 6.72
CA GLY A 343 9.15 2.09 6.86
C GLY A 343 8.35 1.66 5.65
N VAL A 344 7.50 0.64 5.82
CA VAL A 344 6.57 0.19 4.80
C VAL A 344 5.21 0.85 4.96
N GLY A 345 4.45 0.93 3.88
CA GLY A 345 3.07 1.38 3.86
C GLY A 345 2.28 0.67 2.77
N GLY A 346 0.98 0.96 2.70
CA GLY A 346 0.08 0.41 1.68
C GLY A 346 -0.18 1.43 0.58
N GLY A 347 -0.09 1.03 -0.69
CA GLY A 347 -0.39 1.89 -1.82
C GLY A 347 -1.89 2.10 -1.97
N VAL A 348 -2.31 3.33 -2.32
CA VAL A 348 -3.68 3.55 -2.78
C VAL A 348 -3.78 3.10 -4.24
N PRO A 349 -4.71 2.19 -4.58
CA PRO A 349 -4.86 1.67 -5.94
C PRO A 349 -5.50 2.72 -6.87
N HIS A 350 -4.69 3.63 -7.40
CA HIS A 350 -5.13 4.62 -8.39
C HIS A 350 -5.19 4.01 -9.79
N VAL A 351 -6.10 3.05 -9.99
CA VAL A 351 -6.15 2.17 -11.18
C VAL A 351 -6.24 2.89 -12.53
N TYR A 352 -6.66 4.16 -12.53
CA TYR A 352 -6.77 5.00 -13.72
C TYR A 352 -5.65 6.05 -13.87
N GLU A 353 -4.87 6.31 -12.82
CA GLU A 353 -3.95 7.44 -12.75
C GLU A 353 -2.51 6.98 -12.45
N PHE A 354 -1.71 6.73 -13.49
CA PHE A 354 -0.32 6.28 -13.37
C PHE A 354 0.55 7.17 -12.45
N GLU A 355 0.35 8.49 -12.52
CA GLU A 355 1.11 9.47 -11.72
C GLU A 355 0.81 9.37 -10.22
N LYS A 356 -0.40 8.91 -9.85
CA LYS A 356 -0.78 8.70 -8.45
C LYS A 356 -0.55 7.25 -7.98
N HIS A 357 -0.56 6.28 -8.91
CA HIS A 357 -0.49 4.86 -8.60
C HIS A 357 0.93 4.41 -8.26
N SER A 358 1.16 4.01 -7.01
CA SER A 358 2.41 3.35 -6.60
C SER A 358 2.30 1.84 -6.71
N ARG A 359 3.32 1.20 -7.30
CA ARG A 359 3.47 -0.25 -7.35
C ARG A 359 4.16 -0.79 -6.09
N LEU A 360 4.12 -2.11 -5.87
CA LEU A 360 4.88 -2.69 -4.77
C LEU A 360 6.39 -2.45 -4.97
N GLY A 361 7.06 -2.07 -3.89
CA GLY A 361 8.44 -1.61 -3.88
C GLY A 361 8.63 -0.12 -4.21
N ASP A 362 7.66 0.58 -4.81
CA ASP A 362 7.72 2.04 -4.99
C ASP A 362 7.73 2.76 -3.64
N ILE A 363 8.07 4.04 -3.66
CA ILE A 363 8.23 4.88 -2.46
C ILE A 363 7.24 6.02 -2.52
N VAL A 364 6.49 6.22 -1.44
CA VAL A 364 5.65 7.40 -1.22
C VAL A 364 6.25 8.23 -0.09
N VAL A 365 6.39 9.53 -0.34
CA VAL A 365 6.94 10.50 0.60
C VAL A 365 5.85 11.52 0.94
N SER A 366 5.63 11.76 2.22
CA SER A 366 4.60 12.69 2.68
C SER A 366 4.85 14.10 2.15
N ALA A 367 3.87 14.65 1.45
CA ALA A 367 3.90 15.99 0.87
C ALA A 367 2.46 16.55 0.88
N PRO A 368 2.27 17.87 0.74
CA PRO A 368 0.91 18.41 0.69
C PRO A 368 0.15 17.80 -0.50
N GLY A 369 -1.09 17.36 -0.26
CA GLY A 369 -1.97 16.83 -1.32
C GLY A 369 -2.18 17.83 -2.48
N VAL A 370 -2.55 17.32 -3.66
CA VAL A 370 -2.76 18.18 -4.84
C VAL A 370 -4.05 18.98 -4.63
N ALA A 371 -3.95 20.30 -4.66
CA ALA A 371 -5.06 21.17 -4.28
C ALA A 371 -6.24 21.03 -5.26
N SER A 372 -7.39 20.55 -4.78
CA SER A 372 -8.69 20.71 -5.44
C SER A 372 -9.29 22.12 -5.20
N SER A 373 -8.75 22.90 -4.26
CA SER A 373 -9.15 24.30 -4.02
C SER A 373 -7.93 25.19 -3.71
N PRO A 374 -7.72 26.31 -4.42
CA PRO A 374 -6.63 27.24 -4.12
C PRO A 374 -6.76 27.83 -2.70
N GLY A 375 -5.66 27.85 -1.93
CA GLY A 375 -5.55 28.66 -0.71
C GLY A 375 -5.78 27.97 0.64
N LYS A 376 -6.09 26.66 0.68
CA LYS A 376 -6.08 25.89 1.95
C LYS A 376 -4.79 25.08 2.09
N PRO A 377 -4.05 25.20 3.22
CA PRO A 377 -2.89 24.35 3.46
C PRO A 377 -3.33 22.89 3.53
N GLN A 378 -2.73 22.06 2.68
CA GLN A 378 -3.04 20.63 2.60
C GLN A 378 -2.18 19.86 3.60
N PRO A 379 -2.78 18.87 4.32
CA PRO A 379 -2.01 18.01 5.20
C PRO A 379 -1.01 17.17 4.40
N TRP A 380 0.09 16.81 5.05
CA TRP A 380 1.05 15.84 4.52
C TRP A 380 0.71 14.44 5.04
N TYR A 381 0.05 14.40 6.20
CA TYR A 381 -0.48 13.19 6.81
C TYR A 381 -1.85 13.45 7.44
N ILE A 382 -2.77 12.51 7.29
CA ILE A 382 -4.13 12.62 7.83
C ILE A 382 -4.59 11.33 8.52
N PHE A 383 -5.01 11.44 9.77
CA PHE A 383 -5.51 10.32 10.57
C PHE A 383 -7.03 10.40 10.68
N CYS A 384 -7.75 9.35 10.26
CA CYS A 384 -9.20 9.23 10.42
C CYS A 384 -9.55 8.74 11.83
N GLU A 385 -10.09 9.61 12.66
CA GLU A 385 -10.54 9.27 14.01
C GLU A 385 -11.89 8.56 13.99
N LYS A 386 -12.81 9.05 13.16
CA LYS A 386 -14.20 8.59 13.14
C LYS A 386 -14.85 8.77 11.77
N VAL A 387 -15.71 7.83 11.43
CA VAL A 387 -16.64 7.90 10.30
C VAL A 387 -18.06 8.03 10.85
N ASP A 388 -18.81 9.03 10.39
CA ASP A 388 -20.22 9.24 10.73
C ASP A 388 -21.07 9.15 9.46
N GLU A 389 -22.15 8.38 9.50
CA GLU A 389 -23.16 8.35 8.43
C GLU A 389 -24.15 9.50 8.62
N VAL A 390 -24.22 10.40 7.64
CA VAL A 390 -25.18 11.50 7.64
C VAL A 390 -26.46 11.05 6.94
N MET A 391 -27.50 10.78 7.72
CA MET A 391 -28.84 10.51 7.18
C MET A 391 -29.45 11.82 6.65
N ASN A 392 -29.38 12.02 5.34
CA ASN A 392 -30.19 13.03 4.67
C ASN A 392 -31.60 12.45 4.47
N GLY A 393 -32.60 13.06 5.09
CA GLY A 393 -33.97 12.53 5.25
C GLY A 393 -34.80 12.28 3.98
N HIS A 394 -34.21 12.09 2.81
CA HIS A 394 -34.90 11.83 1.53
C HIS A 394 -34.19 10.87 0.56
N GLN A 395 -33.24 10.03 0.99
CA GLN A 395 -32.68 8.97 0.13
C GLN A 395 -32.72 7.61 0.82
N GLU A 396 -33.39 6.64 0.19
CA GLU A 396 -33.52 5.26 0.67
C GLU A 396 -32.26 4.40 0.39
N ASN A 397 -31.20 4.96 -0.19
CA ASN A 397 -29.92 4.27 -0.41
C ASN A 397 -28.73 5.21 -0.13
N GLY A 398 -28.00 4.96 0.96
CA GLY A 398 -26.67 5.52 1.27
C GLY A 398 -26.68 6.95 1.84
N GLY A 399 -26.35 7.09 3.13
CA GLY A 399 -26.08 8.41 3.73
C GLY A 399 -24.70 8.95 3.33
N ASP A 400 -24.55 10.27 3.28
CA ASP A 400 -23.24 10.90 3.05
C ASP A 400 -22.27 10.54 4.18
N LEU A 401 -21.07 10.11 3.86
CA LEU A 401 -20.05 9.79 4.86
C LEU A 401 -19.31 11.05 5.29
N ARG A 402 -19.28 11.32 6.58
CA ARG A 402 -18.50 12.39 7.18
C ARG A 402 -17.30 11.81 7.93
N PHE A 403 -16.11 12.25 7.54
CA PHE A 403 -14.87 11.88 8.19
C PHE A 403 -14.42 12.95 9.18
N THR A 404 -14.13 12.53 10.41
CA THR A 404 -13.44 13.36 11.41
C THR A 404 -11.98 12.95 11.43
N SER A 405 -11.09 13.90 11.12
CA SER A 405 -9.67 13.60 10.94
C SER A 405 -8.73 14.61 11.61
N LYS A 406 -7.61 14.10 12.14
CA LYS A 406 -6.46 14.92 12.54
C LYS A 406 -5.54 15.14 11.35
N LYS A 407 -5.03 16.36 11.22
CA LYS A 407 -4.20 16.79 10.10
C LYS A 407 -2.82 17.20 10.60
N PHE A 408 -1.78 16.69 9.96
CA PHE A 408 -0.40 16.93 10.36
C PHE A 408 0.40 17.50 9.19
N SER A 409 1.24 18.48 9.49
CA SER A 409 2.18 19.09 8.54
C SER A 409 3.37 19.65 9.32
N PRO A 410 4.61 19.45 8.84
CA PRO A 410 5.77 20.09 9.42
C PRO A 410 5.73 21.59 9.14
N LYS A 411 6.30 22.40 10.05
CA LYS A 411 6.44 23.85 9.83
C LYS A 411 7.64 24.15 8.92
N ASP A 412 8.69 23.34 9.03
CA ASP A 412 9.86 23.40 8.18
C ASP A 412 9.78 22.34 7.07
N SER A 413 9.93 22.80 5.82
CA SER A 413 9.86 21.98 4.62
C SER A 413 11.22 21.56 4.08
N VAL A 414 12.32 21.78 4.81
CA VAL A 414 13.69 21.45 4.37
C VAL A 414 13.83 20.00 3.89
N LEU A 415 13.24 19.03 4.60
CA LEU A 415 13.26 17.62 4.19
C LEU A 415 12.48 17.40 2.89
N LEU A 416 11.32 18.04 2.71
CA LEU A 416 10.56 17.93 1.45
C LEU A 416 11.33 18.55 0.27
N LYS A 417 12.00 19.69 0.48
CA LYS A 417 12.86 20.31 -0.54
C LYS A 417 14.03 19.39 -0.93
N CYS A 418 14.62 18.69 0.04
CA CYS A 418 15.62 17.67 -0.24
C CYS A 418 15.04 16.52 -1.08
N ALA A 419 13.85 16.03 -0.74
CA ALA A 419 13.17 14.96 -1.48
C ALA A 419 12.86 15.39 -2.92
N GLN A 420 12.33 16.61 -3.12
CA GLN A 420 12.08 17.18 -4.45
C GLN A 420 13.36 17.27 -5.28
N ALA A 421 14.44 17.79 -4.71
CA ALA A 421 15.73 17.87 -5.40
C ALA A 421 16.29 16.49 -5.77
N LEU A 422 16.08 15.46 -4.94
CA LEU A 422 16.48 14.09 -5.27
C LEU A 422 15.67 13.54 -6.44
N ILE A 423 14.36 13.75 -6.45
CA ILE A 423 13.48 13.30 -7.54
C ILE A 423 13.85 13.99 -8.85
N GLU A 424 14.17 15.29 -8.82
CA GLU A 424 14.65 16.06 -9.98
C GLU A 424 15.97 15.53 -10.54
N THR A 425 16.88 15.06 -9.68
CA THR A 425 18.14 14.41 -10.13
C THR A 425 17.94 13.01 -10.70
N GLY A 426 16.78 12.40 -10.48
CA GLY A 426 16.45 11.05 -10.95
C GLY A 426 16.97 9.92 -10.06
N SER A 427 16.67 8.69 -10.49
CA SER A 427 16.86 7.44 -9.73
C SER A 427 18.30 7.12 -9.33
N SER A 428 19.30 7.71 -10.01
CA SER A 428 20.71 7.56 -9.68
C SER A 428 21.07 7.96 -8.24
N SER A 429 20.20 8.73 -7.58
CA SER A 429 20.43 9.23 -6.22
C SER A 429 20.12 8.21 -5.12
N TRP A 430 19.31 7.17 -5.37
CA TRP A 430 18.99 6.14 -4.36
C TRP A 430 19.11 4.70 -4.85
N HIS A 431 19.00 4.42 -6.16
CA HIS A 431 19.14 3.06 -6.69
C HIS A 431 20.49 2.40 -6.34
N PRO A 432 21.65 3.09 -6.43
CA PRO A 432 22.91 2.52 -5.97
C PRO A 432 22.94 2.18 -4.48
N ILE A 433 22.20 2.93 -3.66
CA ILE A 433 22.10 2.72 -2.22
C ILE A 433 21.26 1.47 -1.92
N ILE A 434 20.24 1.17 -2.74
CA ILE A 434 19.51 -0.11 -2.64
C ILE A 434 20.47 -1.28 -2.85
N ASN A 435 21.32 -1.23 -3.88
CA ASN A 435 22.31 -2.28 -4.15
C ASN A 435 23.34 -2.43 -3.02
N GLU A 436 23.79 -1.31 -2.43
CA GLU A 436 24.64 -1.32 -1.23
C GLU A 436 23.93 -2.02 -0.05
N GLY A 437 22.67 -1.69 0.19
CA GLY A 437 21.87 -2.31 1.25
C GLY A 437 21.65 -3.80 1.04
N LEU A 438 21.35 -4.24 -0.20
CA LEU A 438 21.25 -5.66 -0.56
C LEU A 438 22.54 -6.40 -0.23
N GLN A 439 23.69 -5.82 -0.59
CA GLN A 439 24.99 -6.42 -0.28
C GLN A 439 25.26 -6.50 1.22
N ASN A 440 24.87 -5.47 1.98
CA ASN A 440 25.00 -5.44 3.43
C ASN A 440 24.05 -6.43 4.15
N LEU A 441 22.97 -6.85 3.49
CA LEU A 441 21.91 -7.70 4.02
C LEU A 441 21.86 -9.10 3.38
N LYS A 442 22.82 -9.45 2.51
CA LYS A 442 22.78 -10.66 1.69
C LYS A 442 22.61 -11.97 2.47
N ASP A 443 23.24 -12.06 3.64
CA ASP A 443 23.18 -13.25 4.51
C ASP A 443 22.21 -13.08 5.69
N HIS A 444 21.27 -12.12 5.59
CA HIS A 444 20.28 -11.87 6.62
C HIS A 444 19.09 -12.84 6.49
N GLU A 445 18.36 -13.04 7.60
CA GLU A 445 17.18 -13.91 7.65
C GLU A 445 15.99 -13.42 6.81
N PHE A 446 15.95 -12.12 6.51
CA PHE A 446 14.92 -11.52 5.68
C PHE A 446 15.48 -11.45 4.27
N ASP A 447 14.71 -11.91 3.29
CA ASP A 447 15.06 -11.73 1.89
C ASP A 447 14.70 -10.31 1.44
N TYR A 448 15.73 -9.48 1.30
CA TYR A 448 15.58 -8.10 0.82
C TYR A 448 15.62 -7.99 -0.70
N GLU A 449 15.82 -9.08 -1.44
CA GLU A 449 15.77 -9.04 -2.90
C GLU A 449 14.39 -8.61 -3.37
N ARG A 450 14.36 -7.97 -4.55
CA ARG A 450 13.09 -7.56 -5.13
C ARG A 450 12.29 -8.81 -5.52
N PRO A 451 11.06 -8.97 -5.04
CA PRO A 451 10.22 -10.08 -5.46
C PRO A 451 9.92 -10.04 -6.98
N PRO A 452 9.54 -11.19 -7.59
CA PRO A 452 9.14 -11.24 -8.99
C PRO A 452 8.04 -10.23 -9.31
N ALA A 453 8.11 -9.57 -10.48
CA ALA A 453 7.16 -8.53 -10.85
C ALA A 453 5.71 -9.03 -10.93
N GLU A 454 5.52 -10.32 -11.21
CA GLU A 454 4.24 -11.01 -11.30
C GLU A 454 3.56 -11.19 -9.93
N SER A 455 4.31 -11.07 -8.84
CA SER A 455 3.78 -11.09 -7.48
C SER A 455 3.17 -9.76 -7.04
N ASP A 456 3.41 -8.67 -7.77
CA ASP A 456 2.68 -7.41 -7.60
C ASP A 456 1.30 -7.52 -8.28
N LYS A 457 0.28 -7.82 -7.47
CA LYS A 457 -1.10 -8.00 -7.92
C LYS A 457 -1.97 -6.88 -7.35
N LEU A 458 -2.48 -6.03 -8.24
CA LEU A 458 -3.48 -5.03 -7.89
C LEU A 458 -4.86 -5.66 -7.86
N LYS A 459 -5.55 -5.52 -6.73
CA LYS A 459 -6.83 -6.18 -6.49
C LYS A 459 -7.91 -5.14 -6.20
N ILE A 460 -9.04 -5.26 -6.87
CA ILE A 460 -10.24 -4.48 -6.58
C ILE A 460 -11.29 -5.39 -5.97
N GLN A 461 -11.83 -5.00 -4.81
CA GLN A 461 -12.95 -5.70 -4.19
C GLN A 461 -14.28 -5.16 -4.72
N ILE A 462 -15.18 -6.07 -5.08
CA ILE A 462 -16.48 -5.78 -5.68
C ILE A 462 -17.56 -6.52 -4.87
N GLY A 463 -18.33 -5.76 -4.10
CA GLY A 463 -19.21 -6.35 -3.09
C GLY A 463 -18.42 -7.00 -1.95
N GLU A 464 -19.02 -7.96 -1.27
CA GLU A 464 -18.39 -8.61 -0.10
C GLU A 464 -17.42 -9.73 -0.49
N GLU A 465 -17.68 -10.47 -1.57
CA GLU A 465 -16.96 -11.72 -1.87
C GLU A 465 -16.07 -11.67 -3.12
N MET A 466 -16.30 -10.75 -4.07
CA MET A 466 -15.54 -10.73 -5.32
C MET A 466 -14.27 -9.91 -5.19
N VAL A 467 -13.15 -10.50 -5.63
CA VAL A 467 -11.90 -9.78 -5.85
C VAL A 467 -11.47 -9.97 -7.29
N VAL A 468 -11.16 -8.87 -7.96
CA VAL A 468 -10.72 -8.85 -9.36
C VAL A 468 -9.28 -8.38 -9.43
N ASP A 469 -8.43 -9.20 -10.03
CA ASP A 469 -7.07 -8.81 -10.39
C ASP A 469 -7.13 -7.85 -11.58
N VAL A 470 -6.66 -6.63 -11.35
CA VAL A 470 -6.55 -5.59 -12.38
C VAL A 470 -5.08 -5.33 -12.71
N LYS A 471 -4.82 -4.88 -13.93
CA LYS A 471 -3.49 -4.44 -14.33
C LYS A 471 -3.20 -3.07 -13.73
N HIS A 472 -1.96 -2.83 -13.37
CA HIS A 472 -1.50 -1.49 -13.00
C HIS A 472 -1.68 -0.52 -14.19
N PRO A 473 -1.99 0.75 -13.92
CA PRO A 473 -1.96 1.77 -14.95
C PRO A 473 -0.54 1.89 -15.53
N GLU A 474 -0.49 2.28 -16.80
CA GLU A 474 0.73 2.54 -17.56
C GLU A 474 0.78 4.04 -17.94
N PRO A 475 1.98 4.61 -18.14
CA PRO A 475 2.09 5.99 -18.61
C PRO A 475 1.43 6.12 -19.99
N LEU A 476 0.68 7.22 -20.19
CA LEU A 476 -0.02 7.48 -21.46
C LEU A 476 0.95 7.61 -22.66
N SER A 477 2.19 7.98 -22.40
CA SER A 477 3.26 8.10 -23.39
C SER A 477 4.62 7.93 -22.75
N GLY A 478 5.55 7.29 -23.46
CA GLY A 478 6.93 7.11 -23.02
C GLY A 478 7.20 5.72 -22.44
N GLU A 479 8.47 5.48 -22.09
CA GLU A 479 8.89 4.23 -21.45
C GLU A 479 8.47 4.20 -19.99
N ILE A 480 8.16 3.01 -19.48
CA ILE A 480 7.89 2.80 -18.05
C ILE A 480 9.19 3.09 -17.28
N PRO A 481 9.22 4.07 -16.37
CA PRO A 481 10.45 4.41 -15.67
C PRO A 481 10.92 3.26 -14.79
N VAL A 482 12.23 3.13 -14.60
CA VAL A 482 12.83 2.03 -13.84
C VAL A 482 12.44 2.13 -12.36
N PRO A 483 11.74 1.14 -11.81
CA PRO A 483 11.34 1.16 -10.40
C PRO A 483 12.52 0.86 -9.45
N PRO A 484 12.47 1.25 -8.17
CA PRO A 484 11.32 1.88 -7.53
C PRO A 484 11.21 3.37 -7.85
N LEU A 485 9.97 3.81 -8.08
CA LEU A 485 9.59 5.21 -8.31
C LEU A 485 9.31 5.90 -6.98
N VAL A 486 9.47 7.22 -6.96
CA VAL A 486 9.19 8.04 -5.77
C VAL A 486 8.06 9.00 -6.10
N ARG A 487 7.00 8.97 -5.30
CA ARG A 487 5.85 9.88 -5.41
C ARG A 487 5.71 10.74 -4.16
N LEU A 488 5.36 12.00 -4.36
CA LEU A 488 5.10 12.96 -3.29
C LEU A 488 3.59 13.12 -3.12
N GLY A 489 3.06 12.88 -1.92
CA GLY A 489 1.64 13.12 -1.66
C GLY A 489 1.20 12.84 -0.24
N CYS A 490 -0.10 12.98 0.02
CA CYS A 490 -0.67 12.80 1.35
C CYS A 490 -0.71 11.32 1.73
N ILE A 491 -0.32 11.01 2.97
CA ILE A 491 -0.39 9.66 3.54
C ILE A 491 -1.52 9.64 4.59
N GLY A 492 -2.38 8.63 4.51
CA GLY A 492 -3.49 8.45 5.45
C GLY A 492 -3.26 7.33 6.46
N SER A 493 -4.03 7.34 7.53
CA SER A 493 -4.20 6.17 8.40
C SER A 493 -5.54 6.24 9.14
N GLY A 494 -5.89 5.17 9.84
CA GLY A 494 -7.02 5.14 10.77
C GLY A 494 -7.86 3.89 10.66
N HIS A 495 -7.93 3.13 11.75
CA HIS A 495 -8.69 1.90 11.87
C HIS A 495 -10.13 2.00 11.36
N SER A 496 -10.78 3.14 11.62
CA SER A 496 -12.16 3.42 11.24
C SER A 496 -12.42 3.34 9.73
N VAL A 497 -11.37 3.48 8.91
CA VAL A 497 -11.44 3.36 7.44
C VAL A 497 -10.64 2.16 6.92
N THR A 498 -9.56 1.74 7.59
CA THR A 498 -8.71 0.66 7.08
C THR A 498 -9.31 -0.73 7.27
N GLN A 499 -10.31 -0.91 8.15
CA GLN A 499 -11.01 -2.19 8.33
C GLN A 499 -11.91 -2.58 7.15
N SER A 500 -12.37 -1.62 6.34
CA SER A 500 -13.26 -1.88 5.21
C SER A 500 -12.60 -1.38 3.93
N PRO A 501 -12.34 -2.26 2.94
CA PRO A 501 -11.77 -1.83 1.66
C PRO A 501 -12.59 -0.74 0.96
N SER A 502 -13.92 -0.80 1.07
CA SER A 502 -14.83 0.24 0.56
C SER A 502 -14.65 1.58 1.27
N LEU A 503 -14.60 1.61 2.62
CA LEU A 503 -14.37 2.85 3.37
C LEU A 503 -12.98 3.41 3.13
N ARG A 504 -11.98 2.54 3.01
CA ARG A 504 -10.60 2.91 2.68
C ARG A 504 -10.56 3.62 1.33
N GLU A 505 -11.15 3.02 0.30
CA GLU A 505 -11.23 3.62 -1.03
C GLU A 505 -11.93 4.98 -1.02
N VAL A 506 -13.11 5.08 -0.38
CA VAL A 506 -13.85 6.34 -0.29
C VAL A 506 -13.03 7.40 0.45
N TYR A 507 -12.38 7.05 1.55
CA TYR A 507 -11.54 7.99 2.30
C TYR A 507 -10.33 8.45 1.49
N ALA A 508 -9.68 7.54 0.76
CA ALA A 508 -8.54 7.86 -0.10
C ALA A 508 -8.89 8.85 -1.19
N LEU A 509 -10.05 8.66 -1.84
CA LEU A 509 -10.57 9.60 -2.85
C LEU A 509 -10.93 10.96 -2.21
N ASN A 510 -11.61 10.96 -1.06
CA ASN A 510 -12.02 12.19 -0.38
C ASN A 510 -10.84 13.05 0.11
N GLN A 511 -9.73 12.42 0.48
CA GLN A 511 -8.55 13.10 1.04
C GLN A 511 -7.34 13.14 0.09
N ASP A 512 -7.50 12.68 -1.15
CA ASP A 512 -6.43 12.59 -2.18
C ASP A 512 -5.17 11.87 -1.65
N LEU A 513 -5.36 10.68 -1.08
CA LEU A 513 -4.28 9.89 -0.49
C LEU A 513 -3.51 9.11 -1.56
N LEU A 514 -2.18 9.01 -1.39
CA LEU A 514 -1.34 8.13 -2.23
C LEU A 514 -0.96 6.83 -1.52
N ALA A 515 -0.91 6.87 -0.19
CA ALA A 515 -0.58 5.71 0.61
C ALA A 515 -1.31 5.74 1.95
N TYR A 516 -1.35 4.56 2.56
CA TYR A 516 -1.76 4.32 3.93
C TYR A 516 -0.59 3.82 4.76
N ASP A 517 -0.71 4.04 6.06
CA ASP A 517 0.28 3.67 7.04
C ASP A 517 -0.40 3.24 8.34
N ALA A 518 0.36 2.60 9.22
CA ALA A 518 -0.16 1.85 10.35
C ALA A 518 -0.38 2.68 11.64
N GLU A 519 -0.87 3.92 11.47
CA GLU A 519 -1.30 4.85 12.55
C GLU A 519 -0.17 5.45 13.41
N PHE A 520 0.56 6.39 12.83
CA PHE A 520 1.59 7.16 13.53
C PHE A 520 1.08 8.46 14.17
N ASP A 521 -0.24 8.64 14.36
CA ASP A 521 -0.82 9.89 14.88
C ASP A 521 -0.22 10.29 16.24
N GLN A 522 -0.04 9.34 17.16
CA GLN A 522 0.56 9.59 18.47
C GLN A 522 2.07 9.92 18.40
N VAL A 523 2.77 9.37 17.41
CA VAL A 523 4.17 9.72 17.12
C VAL A 523 4.21 11.18 16.66
N LEU A 524 3.36 11.55 15.70
CA LEU A 524 3.29 12.92 15.16
C LEU A 524 2.86 13.95 16.21
N GLU A 525 1.89 13.63 17.07
CA GLU A 525 1.52 14.46 18.23
C GLU A 525 2.71 14.67 19.16
N SER A 526 3.50 13.62 19.40
CA SER A 526 4.72 13.71 20.21
C SER A 526 5.80 14.57 19.55
N LEU A 527 5.97 14.51 18.23
CA LEU A 527 6.90 15.38 17.50
C LEU A 527 6.52 16.86 17.67
N ILE A 528 5.26 17.18 17.39
CA ILE A 528 4.74 18.56 17.47
C ILE A 528 4.81 19.07 18.92
N GLY A 529 4.41 18.24 19.89
CA GLY A 529 4.44 18.59 21.32
C GLY A 529 5.84 18.84 21.86
N ASN A 530 6.88 18.24 21.26
CA ASN A 530 8.28 18.47 21.58
C ASN A 530 8.95 19.51 20.65
N ALA A 531 8.16 20.31 19.92
CA ALA A 531 8.62 21.38 19.04
C ALA A 531 9.57 20.91 17.90
N ILE A 532 9.40 19.68 17.42
CA ILE A 532 10.04 19.22 16.19
C ILE A 532 9.26 19.78 15.01
N ASP A 533 9.82 20.81 14.38
CA ASP A 533 9.19 21.51 13.26
C ASP A 533 9.53 20.89 11.90
N SER A 534 10.57 20.06 11.81
CA SER A 534 11.00 19.37 10.58
C SER A 534 10.82 17.86 10.71
N PHE A 535 9.81 17.30 10.06
CA PHE A 535 9.64 15.86 9.92
C PHE A 535 9.14 15.44 8.54
N LEU A 536 9.40 14.20 8.15
CA LEU A 536 8.97 13.63 6.87
C LEU A 536 8.65 12.14 7.05
N ILE A 537 7.68 11.63 6.31
CA ILE A 537 7.28 10.22 6.32
C ILE A 537 7.64 9.62 4.96
N VAL A 538 8.34 8.49 4.98
CA VAL A 538 8.83 7.78 3.80
C VAL A 538 8.35 6.34 3.91
N ARG A 539 7.53 5.92 2.95
CA ARG A 539 6.90 4.60 2.92
C ARG A 539 7.26 3.85 1.65
N GLY A 540 7.91 2.70 1.81
CA GLY A 540 8.03 1.73 0.73
C GLY A 540 6.74 0.92 0.66
N ILE A 541 6.14 0.82 -0.52
CA ILE A 541 4.83 0.22 -0.69
C ILE A 541 4.95 -1.30 -0.66
N ALA A 542 4.45 -1.94 0.39
CA ALA A 542 4.54 -3.38 0.59
C ALA A 542 3.22 -4.13 0.32
N ASP A 543 2.09 -3.43 0.34
CA ASP A 543 0.77 -3.95 0.01
C ASP A 543 -0.14 -2.83 -0.55
N TYR A 544 -1.44 -3.09 -0.72
CA TYR A 544 -2.46 -2.10 -1.10
C TYR A 544 -3.43 -1.79 0.06
N ALA A 545 -2.92 -1.84 1.29
CA ALA A 545 -3.68 -1.66 2.52
C ALA A 545 -3.01 -0.72 3.52
N GLU A 546 -2.08 -1.17 4.37
CA GLU A 546 -1.38 -0.33 5.35
C GLU A 546 0.10 -0.71 5.53
N GLY A 547 0.64 -1.52 4.63
CA GLY A 547 2.00 -2.06 4.67
C GLY A 547 2.16 -3.28 5.57
N ARG A 548 1.08 -3.79 6.15
CA ARG A 548 1.07 -4.91 7.11
C ARG A 548 0.22 -6.10 6.70
N GLN A 549 -0.58 -6.01 5.64
CA GLN A 549 -1.34 -7.17 5.15
C GLN A 549 -0.37 -8.30 4.83
N GLY A 550 -0.69 -9.48 5.35
CA GLY A 550 0.29 -10.57 5.46
C GLY A 550 0.38 -11.17 6.86
N THR A 551 -0.15 -10.52 7.91
CA THR A 551 -0.09 -10.99 9.32
C THR A 551 -0.86 -12.28 9.58
N GLU A 552 -1.74 -12.66 8.66
CA GLU A 552 -2.43 -13.95 8.68
C GLU A 552 -1.43 -15.06 8.34
N PRO A 553 -1.30 -16.09 9.19
CA PRO A 553 -0.43 -17.23 8.93
C PRO A 553 -0.75 -17.84 7.56
N GLY A 554 0.23 -17.83 6.65
CA GLY A 554 0.13 -18.42 5.31
C GLY A 554 -0.24 -17.48 4.16
N SER A 555 -0.37 -16.18 4.42
CA SER A 555 -0.61 -15.21 3.35
C SER A 555 0.71 -14.75 2.69
N ALA A 556 0.75 -14.74 1.36
CA ALA A 556 1.86 -14.23 0.53
C ALA A 556 2.18 -12.73 0.73
N GLY A 557 1.44 -12.03 1.60
CA GLY A 557 1.48 -10.56 1.77
C GLY A 557 2.75 -10.01 2.41
N THR A 558 3.63 -10.84 3.00
CA THR A 558 4.89 -10.37 3.58
C THR A 558 6.04 -10.29 2.59
N LEU A 559 5.91 -10.91 1.41
CA LEU A 559 6.99 -11.07 0.46
C LEU A 559 7.66 -9.72 0.09
N TRP A 560 6.85 -8.67 -0.03
CA TRP A 560 7.32 -7.34 -0.43
C TRP A 560 7.82 -6.47 0.73
N GLN A 561 7.55 -6.84 1.99
CA GLN A 561 7.90 -5.98 3.14
C GLN A 561 9.40 -5.70 3.25
N PRO A 562 10.31 -6.69 3.18
CA PRO A 562 11.74 -6.41 3.31
C PRO A 562 12.27 -5.52 2.18
N TYR A 563 12.00 -5.85 0.90
CA TYR A 563 12.46 -5.03 -0.23
C TYR A 563 11.90 -3.60 -0.18
N SER A 564 10.63 -3.45 0.19
CA SER A 564 9.99 -2.13 0.32
C SER A 564 10.60 -1.32 1.47
N ALA A 565 10.87 -1.97 2.60
CA ALA A 565 11.59 -1.37 3.72
C ALA A 565 12.99 -0.90 3.30
N LEU A 566 13.72 -1.70 2.52
CA LEU A 566 15.03 -1.33 1.99
C LEU A 566 14.96 -0.16 1.00
N SER A 567 13.96 -0.16 0.12
CA SER A 567 13.73 0.94 -0.83
C SER A 567 13.49 2.27 -0.08
N ALA A 568 12.62 2.25 0.93
CA ALA A 568 12.37 3.40 1.80
C ALA A 568 13.62 3.84 2.58
N ALA A 569 14.40 2.90 3.10
CA ALA A 569 15.64 3.17 3.83
C ALA A 569 16.72 3.77 2.91
N ALA A 570 16.84 3.29 1.67
CA ALA A 570 17.77 3.83 0.68
C ALA A 570 17.43 5.27 0.30
N PHE A 571 16.16 5.57 0.08
CA PHE A 571 15.71 6.95 -0.16
C PHE A 571 15.92 7.84 1.08
N THR A 572 15.67 7.31 2.28
CA THR A 572 15.96 8.00 3.54
C THR A 572 17.45 8.33 3.69
N ARG A 573 18.36 7.41 3.32
CA ARG A 573 19.80 7.69 3.31
C ARG A 573 20.16 8.78 2.30
N ALA A 574 19.63 8.70 1.07
CA ALA A 574 19.83 9.74 0.06
C ALA A 574 19.35 11.11 0.56
N LEU A 575 18.21 11.14 1.25
CA LEU A 575 17.63 12.35 1.85
C LEU A 575 18.56 12.98 2.88
N VAL A 576 19.11 12.17 3.80
CA VAL A 576 20.03 12.66 4.84
C VAL A 576 21.35 13.15 4.23
N LEU A 577 21.87 12.48 3.20
CA LEU A 577 23.04 12.96 2.44
C LEU A 577 22.76 14.28 1.74
N LYS A 578 21.55 14.47 1.19
CA LYS A 578 21.15 15.73 0.56
C LYS A 578 21.01 16.86 1.56
N LEU A 579 20.45 16.58 2.74
CA LEU A 579 20.33 17.54 3.83
C LEU A 579 21.69 18.09 4.28
N GLN A 580 22.75 17.28 4.24
CA GLN A 580 24.12 17.72 4.51
C GLN A 580 24.63 18.79 3.52
N SER A 581 24.12 18.76 2.28
CA SER A 581 24.60 19.62 1.19
C SER A 581 23.90 20.97 1.06
N MET A 582 22.85 21.19 1.86
CA MET A 582 22.14 22.47 1.99
C MET A 582 22.71 23.29 3.14
#